data_AF-A0A7C4RF02-F1
#
_entry.id   AF-A0A7C4RF02-F1
#
_cell.length_a   1.000
_cell.length_b   1.000
_cell.length_c   1.000
_cell.angle_alpha   90.00
_cell.angle_beta   90.00
_cell.angle_gamma   90.00
#
_symmetry.space_group_name_H-M   'P 1'
#
loop_
_entity.id
_entity.type
_entity.pdbx_description
1 polymer ?
#
loop_
_entity_poly.entity_id
_entity_poly.type
_entity_poly.pdbx_seq_one_letter_code
_entity_poly.pdbx_strand_id
1 'polypeptide(L)'
;MLYALWCESSTTTHLEYTQPKILIKVKELLQLMPKINKLPRNACIYLNDSFRVTFIKKAIEKAGSMRQLGRIMGYTGNAPNWSIKQIAEGKQGIPLSKLERLCNFMGISLIDVEKEISDIKVSRRKSF
;
A
#
# COMPACT_ATOMS: atom_id res chain seq x y z
N MET A 1 30.67 54.50 -3.78
CA MET A 1 31.05 54.51 -5.21
C MET A 1 32.16 53.48 -5.39
N LEU A 2 31.82 52.24 -5.72
CA LEU A 2 32.79 51.24 -6.17
C LEU A 2 32.14 50.42 -7.27
N TYR A 3 32.82 50.45 -8.41
CA TYR A 3 32.43 49.87 -9.68
C TYR A 3 32.53 48.35 -9.67
N ALA A 4 31.81 47.76 -10.63
CA ALA A 4 31.65 46.36 -10.95
C ALA A 4 32.96 45.59 -11.21
N LEU A 5 32.92 44.28 -10.95
CA LEU A 5 33.76 43.30 -11.62
C LEU A 5 32.86 42.15 -12.10
N TRP A 6 32.71 42.13 -13.41
CA TRP A 6 32.09 41.11 -14.23
C TRP A 6 33.18 40.11 -14.59
N CYS A 7 32.92 38.80 -14.50
CA CYS A 7 33.68 37.81 -15.28
C CYS A 7 32.79 36.59 -15.56
N GLU A 8 32.65 36.31 -16.85
CA GLU A 8 31.87 35.26 -17.50
C GLU A 8 32.47 33.87 -17.25
N SER A 9 31.65 32.83 -17.27
CA SER A 9 31.75 31.76 -18.27
C SER A 9 30.76 30.62 -18.01
N SER A 10 30.08 30.25 -19.08
CA SER A 10 29.09 29.20 -19.27
C SER A 10 29.60 27.80 -18.89
N THR A 11 28.75 26.94 -18.34
CA THR A 11 28.35 25.62 -18.90
C THR A 11 27.55 24.78 -17.89
N THR A 12 26.39 24.32 -18.34
CA THR A 12 25.76 23.00 -18.12
C THR A 12 26.11 22.22 -16.84
N THR A 13 25.16 22.09 -15.91
CA THR A 13 24.53 20.81 -15.51
C THR A 13 23.81 20.95 -14.16
N HIS A 14 22.59 20.39 -14.11
CA HIS A 14 21.89 19.86 -12.94
C HIS A 14 22.21 20.47 -11.57
N LEU A 15 21.35 21.38 -11.11
CA LEU A 15 21.11 21.48 -9.67
C LEU A 15 20.41 20.19 -9.24
N GLU A 16 21.23 19.24 -8.82
CA GLU A 16 20.85 18.08 -8.05
C GLU A 16 19.97 18.54 -6.89
N TYR A 17 18.69 18.18 -6.93
CA TYR A 17 17.79 18.32 -5.81
C TYR A 17 18.27 17.32 -4.74
N THR A 18 19.21 17.75 -3.91
CA THR A 18 19.72 16.97 -2.78
C THR A 18 18.56 16.80 -1.80
N GLN A 19 17.87 15.66 -1.88
CA GLN A 19 16.86 15.34 -0.88
C GLN A 19 17.56 15.15 0.47
N PRO A 20 17.17 15.88 1.52
CA PRO A 20 17.75 15.65 2.84
C PRO A 20 17.44 14.22 3.26
N LYS A 21 18.49 13.48 3.64
CA LYS A 21 18.44 12.19 4.35
C LYS A 21 17.72 12.42 5.69
N ILE A 22 16.40 12.48 5.66
CA ILE A 22 15.56 12.34 6.82
C ILE A 22 15.48 10.84 7.09
N LEU A 23 16.55 10.31 7.69
CA LEU A 23 16.60 8.98 8.27
C LEU A 23 15.82 9.01 9.60
N ILE A 24 14.57 9.49 9.57
CA ILE A 24 13.61 9.17 10.63
C ILE A 24 13.55 7.65 10.61
N LYS A 25 13.89 7.02 11.74
CA LYS A 25 13.83 5.57 11.90
C LYS A 25 12.45 5.12 11.41
N VAL A 26 12.37 4.47 10.26
CA VAL A 26 11.11 3.98 9.66
C VAL A 26 10.33 3.11 10.68
N LYS A 27 11.04 2.46 11.60
CA LYS A 27 10.49 1.73 12.76
C LYS A 27 9.63 2.57 13.70
N GLU A 28 9.90 3.85 13.86
CA GLU A 28 9.21 4.75 14.79
C GLU A 28 7.90 5.28 14.18
N LEU A 29 7.85 5.47 12.85
CA LEU A 29 6.61 5.78 12.12
C LEU A 29 5.66 4.56 12.07
N LEU A 30 6.19 3.33 12.00
CA LEU A 30 5.39 2.09 12.11
C LEU A 30 4.66 1.97 13.46
N GLN A 31 5.20 2.57 14.54
CA GLN A 31 4.55 2.56 15.87
C GLN A 31 3.42 3.59 16.00
N LEU A 32 3.38 4.59 15.11
CA LEU A 32 2.32 5.61 15.07
C LEU A 32 1.12 5.19 14.20
N MET A 33 1.24 4.09 13.45
CA MET A 33 0.10 3.55 12.73
C MET A 33 -0.91 2.98 13.74
N PRO A 34 -2.20 3.32 13.62
CA PRO A 34 -3.21 2.70 14.46
C PRO A 34 -3.13 1.19 14.26
N LYS A 35 -2.97 0.44 15.37
CA LYS A 35 -2.99 -1.02 15.36
C LYS A 35 -4.12 -1.50 14.47
N ILE A 36 -3.83 -2.41 13.54
CA ILE A 36 -4.80 -2.86 12.53
C ILE A 36 -6.14 -3.30 13.14
N ASN A 37 -6.10 -3.87 14.35
CA ASN A 37 -7.28 -4.32 15.11
C ASN A 37 -8.21 -3.19 15.58
N LYS A 38 -7.77 -1.93 15.56
CA LYS A 38 -8.58 -0.75 15.94
C LYS A 38 -9.20 -0.05 14.73
N LEU A 39 -8.89 -0.47 13.51
CA LEU A 39 -9.40 0.14 12.30
C LEU A 39 -10.84 -0.33 12.00
N PRO A 40 -11.65 0.51 11.35
CA PRO A 40 -12.97 0.09 10.93
C PRO A 40 -12.86 -0.97 9.83
N ARG A 41 -13.83 -1.90 9.79
CA ARG A 41 -13.83 -3.05 8.86
C ARG A 41 -13.80 -2.69 7.37
N ASN A 42 -14.17 -1.46 7.03
CA ASN A 42 -14.16 -0.89 5.69
C ASN A 42 -12.90 -0.04 5.38
N ALA A 43 -11.95 0.07 6.30
CA ALA A 43 -10.66 0.70 6.02
C ALA A 43 -9.96 -0.05 4.87
N CYS A 44 -9.51 0.70 3.86
CA CYS A 44 -8.74 0.16 2.75
C CYS A 44 -7.26 0.17 3.10
N ILE A 45 -6.66 -1.01 3.12
CA ILE A 45 -5.25 -1.23 3.48
C ILE A 45 -4.46 -1.43 2.19
N TYR A 46 -3.43 -0.62 2.01
CA TYR A 46 -2.46 -0.76 0.94
C TYR A 46 -1.23 -1.45 1.49
N LEU A 47 -0.77 -2.46 0.76
CA LEU A 47 0.41 -3.23 1.09
C LEU A 47 1.57 -2.79 0.20
N ASN A 48 2.79 -2.92 0.70
CA ASN A 48 4.04 -2.75 -0.04
C ASN A 48 3.97 -3.52 -1.37
N ASP A 49 4.43 -2.91 -2.46
CA ASP A 49 4.26 -3.45 -3.81
C ASP A 49 4.85 -4.86 -3.95
N SER A 50 6.09 -5.06 -3.52
CA SER A 50 6.79 -6.35 -3.58
C SER A 50 6.04 -7.44 -2.82
N PHE A 51 5.63 -7.15 -1.58
CA PHE A 51 4.87 -8.10 -0.76
C PHE A 51 3.50 -8.39 -1.37
N ARG A 52 2.76 -7.36 -1.78
CA ARG A 52 1.41 -7.46 -2.36
C ARG A 52 1.39 -8.37 -3.57
N VAL A 53 2.30 -8.17 -4.52
CA VAL A 53 2.35 -8.96 -5.76
C VAL A 53 2.58 -10.43 -5.43
N THR A 54 3.59 -10.74 -4.61
CA THR A 54 3.88 -12.13 -4.22
C THR A 54 2.76 -12.75 -3.40
N PHE A 55 2.17 -12.00 -2.46
CA PHE A 55 1.12 -12.48 -1.58
C PHE A 55 -0.17 -12.81 -2.35
N ILE A 56 -0.60 -11.91 -3.24
CA ILE A 56 -1.78 -12.15 -4.08
C ILE A 56 -1.52 -13.27 -5.08
N LYS A 57 -0.34 -13.34 -5.69
CA LYS A 57 0.01 -14.43 -6.60
C LYS A 57 -0.09 -15.80 -5.92
N LYS A 58 0.54 -15.96 -4.74
CA LYS A 58 0.46 -17.20 -3.95
C LYS A 58 -0.98 -17.52 -3.54
N ALA A 59 -1.78 -16.52 -3.19
CA ALA A 59 -3.18 -16.72 -2.85
C ALA A 59 -4.01 -17.19 -4.06
N ILE A 60 -3.73 -16.68 -5.26
CA ILE A 60 -4.38 -17.13 -6.51
C ILE A 60 -4.00 -18.58 -6.80
N GLU A 61 -2.72 -18.92 -6.69
CA GLU A 61 -2.22 -20.30 -6.87
C GLU A 61 -2.90 -21.26 -5.89
N LYS A 62 -2.97 -20.90 -4.60
CA LYS A 62 -3.66 -21.69 -3.57
C LYS A 62 -5.17 -21.83 -3.82
N ALA A 63 -5.82 -20.79 -4.33
CA ALA A 63 -7.24 -20.81 -4.65
C ALA A 63 -7.57 -21.53 -5.97
N GLY A 64 -6.56 -21.84 -6.79
CA GLY A 64 -6.70 -22.44 -8.13
C GLY A 64 -7.14 -21.46 -9.22
N SER A 65 -7.72 -20.30 -8.88
CA SER A 65 -8.00 -19.22 -9.83
C SER A 65 -8.24 -17.88 -9.14
N MET A 66 -8.03 -16.79 -9.89
CA MET A 66 -8.31 -15.42 -9.41
C MET A 66 -9.80 -15.23 -9.06
N ARG A 67 -10.70 -15.85 -9.81
CA ARG A 67 -12.15 -15.79 -9.56
C ARG A 67 -12.50 -16.48 -8.23
N GLN A 68 -11.90 -17.63 -7.96
CA GLN A 68 -12.13 -18.36 -6.72
C GLN A 68 -11.55 -17.61 -5.51
N LEU A 69 -10.37 -17.00 -5.65
CA LEU A 69 -9.82 -16.12 -4.61
C LEU A 69 -10.78 -14.97 -4.29
N GLY A 70 -11.35 -14.33 -5.32
CA GLY A 70 -12.35 -13.28 -5.15
C GLY A 70 -13.54 -13.74 -4.30
N ARG A 71 -14.05 -14.95 -4.55
CA ARG A 71 -15.15 -15.55 -3.75
C ARG A 71 -14.75 -15.85 -2.31
N ILE A 72 -13.54 -16.38 -2.09
CA ILE A 72 -13.00 -16.66 -0.74
C ILE A 72 -12.87 -15.37 0.07
N MET A 73 -12.41 -14.28 -0.56
CA MET A 73 -12.37 -12.95 0.08
C MET A 73 -13.77 -12.35 0.26
N GLY A 74 -14.81 -12.96 -0.32
CA GLY A 74 -16.20 -12.54 -0.26
C GLY A 74 -16.52 -11.33 -1.14
N TYR A 75 -15.85 -11.20 -2.28
CA TYR A 75 -16.35 -10.40 -3.39
C TYR A 75 -17.51 -11.15 -4.06
N THR A 76 -18.66 -10.48 -4.13
CA THR A 76 -19.89 -11.00 -4.74
C THR A 76 -20.09 -10.41 -6.15
N GLY A 77 -21.04 -10.97 -6.90
CA GLY A 77 -21.36 -10.54 -8.27
C GLY A 77 -20.64 -11.32 -9.37
N ASN A 78 -20.76 -10.81 -10.60
CA ASN A 78 -20.34 -11.54 -11.81
C ASN A 78 -18.82 -11.47 -12.09
N ALA A 79 -18.12 -10.46 -11.56
CA ALA A 79 -16.70 -10.23 -11.81
C ALA A 79 -15.85 -10.11 -10.52
N PRO A 80 -15.83 -11.11 -9.62
CA PRO A 80 -15.07 -11.06 -8.37
C PRO A 80 -13.55 -11.04 -8.61
N ASN A 81 -13.10 -11.50 -9.78
CA ASN A 81 -11.71 -11.38 -10.23
C ASN A 81 -11.27 -9.93 -10.47
N TRP A 82 -12.19 -9.01 -10.78
CA TRP A 82 -11.84 -7.62 -11.08
C TRP A 82 -11.22 -6.92 -9.87
N SER A 83 -11.82 -7.04 -8.69
CA SER A 83 -11.25 -6.46 -7.47
C SER A 83 -9.88 -7.06 -7.12
N ILE A 84 -9.70 -8.37 -7.34
CA ILE A 84 -8.40 -9.02 -7.12
C ILE A 84 -7.35 -8.47 -8.10
N LYS A 85 -7.71 -8.28 -9.37
CA LYS A 85 -6.82 -7.66 -10.36
C LYS A 85 -6.42 -6.24 -9.96
N GLN A 86 -7.38 -5.41 -9.54
CA GLN A 86 -7.10 -4.04 -9.09
C GLN A 86 -6.20 -4.00 -7.84
N ILE A 87 -6.37 -4.96 -6.93
CA ILE A 87 -5.47 -5.12 -5.77
C ILE A 87 -4.08 -5.53 -6.22
N ALA A 88 -3.95 -6.54 -7.10
CA ALA A 88 -2.64 -6.99 -7.59
C ALA A 88 -1.87 -5.84 -8.27
N GLU A 89 -2.58 -5.02 -9.06
CA GLU A 89 -2.04 -3.82 -9.74
C GLU A 89 -1.78 -2.63 -8.79
N GLY A 90 -2.16 -2.70 -7.51
CA GLY A 90 -1.98 -1.63 -6.53
C GLY A 90 -2.95 -0.45 -6.67
N LYS A 91 -3.89 -0.52 -7.62
CA LYS A 91 -4.90 0.53 -7.85
C LYS A 91 -5.94 0.58 -6.74
N GLN A 92 -6.21 -0.54 -6.09
CA GLN A 92 -7.21 -0.67 -5.03
C GLN A 92 -6.58 -1.25 -3.74
N GLY A 93 -6.86 -0.61 -2.61
CA GLY A 93 -6.54 -1.16 -1.29
C GLY A 93 -7.50 -2.29 -0.88
N ILE A 94 -7.03 -3.18 -0.02
CA ILE A 94 -7.81 -4.32 0.48
C ILE A 94 -8.64 -3.86 1.68
N PRO A 95 -9.98 -3.96 1.65
CA PRO A 95 -10.78 -3.70 2.84
C PRO A 95 -10.36 -4.61 3.99
N LEU A 96 -10.21 -4.10 5.21
CA LEU A 96 -9.74 -4.85 6.38
C LEU A 96 -10.49 -6.19 6.56
N SER A 97 -11.83 -6.16 6.49
CA SER A 97 -12.66 -7.38 6.57
C SER A 97 -12.32 -8.45 5.52
N LYS A 98 -11.84 -8.04 4.35
CA LYS A 98 -11.42 -8.96 3.27
C LYS A 98 -9.96 -9.36 3.42
N LEU A 99 -9.12 -8.49 3.99
CA LEU A 99 -7.75 -8.82 4.34
C LEU A 99 -7.71 -9.90 5.44
N GLU A 100 -8.57 -9.80 6.45
CA GLU A 100 -8.73 -10.83 7.49
C GLU A 100 -9.06 -12.20 6.88
N ARG A 101 -10.02 -12.23 5.94
CA ARG A 101 -10.38 -13.46 5.22
C ARG A 101 -9.22 -14.02 4.40
N LEU A 102 -8.49 -13.15 3.72
CA LEU A 102 -7.31 -13.54 2.94
C LEU A 102 -6.21 -14.11 3.86
N CYS A 103 -5.95 -13.48 5.00
CA CYS A 103 -4.99 -13.94 6.01
C CYS A 103 -5.38 -15.31 6.55
N ASN A 104 -6.65 -15.49 6.94
CA ASN A 104 -7.20 -16.78 7.39
C ASN A 104 -7.07 -17.86 6.32
N PHE A 105 -7.39 -17.53 5.07
CA PHE A 105 -7.24 -18.46 3.95
C PHE A 105 -5.77 -18.86 3.72
N MET A 106 -4.84 -17.91 3.86
CA MET A 106 -3.41 -18.15 3.68
C MET A 106 -2.73 -18.79 4.90
N GLY A 107 -3.37 -18.77 6.07
CA GLY A 107 -2.78 -19.23 7.33
C GLY A 107 -1.70 -18.28 7.87
N ILE A 108 -1.81 -16.99 7.56
CA ILE A 108 -0.85 -15.95 8.00
C ILE A 108 -1.54 -15.06 9.04
N SER A 109 -0.80 -14.65 10.06
CA SER A 109 -1.34 -13.74 11.08
C SER A 109 -1.49 -12.32 10.52
N LEU A 110 -2.54 -11.62 10.94
CA LEU A 110 -2.75 -10.22 10.52
C LEU A 110 -1.60 -9.30 11.01
N ILE A 111 -0.95 -9.66 12.12
CA ILE A 111 0.20 -8.95 12.71
C ILE A 111 1.44 -9.03 11.80
N ASP A 112 1.62 -10.15 11.10
CA ASP A 112 2.74 -10.28 10.15
C ASP A 112 2.50 -9.43 8.90
N VAL A 113 1.25 -9.36 8.45
CA VAL A 113 0.85 -8.49 7.34
C VAL A 113 0.90 -7.01 7.72
N GLU A 114 0.72 -6.66 9.01
CA GLU A 114 0.77 -5.29 9.52
C GLU A 114 2.12 -4.60 9.23
N LYS A 115 3.21 -5.36 9.24
CA LYS A 115 4.57 -4.87 8.93
C LYS A 115 4.74 -4.46 7.46
N GLU A 116 3.86 -4.96 6.59
CA GLU A 116 3.89 -4.76 5.14
C GLU A 116 2.90 -3.71 4.66
N ILE A 117 2.24 -2.99 5.58
CA ILE A 117 1.32 -1.92 5.25
C ILE A 117 2.10 -0.69 4.81
N SER A 118 1.74 -0.16 3.64
CA SER A 118 2.29 1.09 3.10
C SER A 118 1.39 2.30 3.34
N ASP A 119 0.06 2.12 3.25
CA ASP A 119 -0.91 3.20 3.42
C ASP A 119 -2.27 2.66 3.92
N ILE A 120 -3.04 3.50 4.61
CA ILE A 120 -4.37 3.17 5.11
C ILE A 120 -5.33 4.31 4.75
N LYS A 121 -6.38 3.99 4.01
CA LYS A 121 -7.46 4.92 3.67
C LYS A 121 -8.74 4.53 4.39
N VAL A 122 -9.18 5.38 5.32
CA VAL A 122 -10.47 5.24 6.00
C VAL A 122 -11.50 6.10 5.29
N SER A 123 -12.55 5.48 4.76
CA SER A 123 -13.68 6.21 4.19
C SER A 123 -14.46 6.89 5.31
N ARG A 124 -14.32 8.22 5.43
CA ARG A 124 -15.24 9.04 6.22
C ARG A 124 -16.56 9.10 5.44
N ARG A 125 -17.52 8.23 5.77
CA ARG A 125 -18.89 8.48 5.33
C ARG A 125 -19.30 9.82 5.93
N LYS A 126 -19.59 10.82 5.10
CA LYS A 126 -20.39 11.97 5.55
C LYS A 126 -21.76 11.40 5.89
N SER A 127 -22.11 11.40 7.17
CA SER A 127 -23.51 11.24 7.58
C SER A 127 -24.25 12.42 6.96
N PHE A 128 -25.20 12.13 6.07
CA PHE A 128 -26.16 13.10 5.57
C PHE A 128 -27.30 13.25 6.58
#